data_AF-A0A7X5JKU4-F1
#
_entry.id   AF-A0A7X5JKU4-F1
#
_cell.length_a   1.000
_cell.length_b   1.000
_cell.length_c   1.000
_cell.angle_alpha   90.00
_cell.angle_beta   90.00
_cell.angle_gamma   90.00
#
_symmetry.space_group_name_H-M   'P 1'
#
loop_
_entity.id
_entity.type
_entity.pdbx_description
1 polymer ?
#
loop_
_entity_poly.entity_id
_entity_poly.type
_entity_poly.pdbx_seq_one_letter_code
_entity_poly.pdbx_strand_id
1 'polypeptide(L)'
;MNLHDFKKSIYSALVFFGTLAILSVGYAAFLTINSSEYISGAPLTGTLFGKVVSNLTDLNTRLSNAETNGGIVPTGAIMAFNLTTCPTGWTEYTQARGRFLRGLDSGAGNDPDCATRTGGCTVGSTQGDELKSHTHTLSEVWDNSLQTSDSPYPPTGYPIASDGGNAGISGGSNIVPTGGNETRPKNVMVLYCSKN
;
A
#
# COMPACT_ATOMS: atom_id res chain seq x y z
N MET A 1 -13.93 48.52 1.34
CA MET A 1 -15.14 47.69 1.12
C MET A 1 -16.31 48.40 1.79
N ASN A 2 -17.34 48.78 1.04
CA ASN A 2 -18.38 49.69 1.56
C ASN A 2 -19.35 48.92 2.46
N LEU A 3 -19.75 49.51 3.60
CA LEU A 3 -20.59 48.86 4.63
C LEU A 3 -21.93 48.35 4.06
N HIS A 4 -22.39 48.97 2.97
CA HIS A 4 -23.63 48.63 2.28
C HIS A 4 -23.59 47.30 1.52
N ASP A 5 -22.42 46.87 1.05
CA ASP A 5 -22.27 45.62 0.28
C ASP A 5 -22.08 44.40 1.20
N PHE A 6 -21.48 44.61 2.38
CA PHE A 6 -21.33 43.58 3.41
C PHE A 6 -22.69 43.11 3.94
N LYS A 7 -23.64 44.03 4.14
CA LYS A 7 -25.01 43.71 4.58
C LYS A 7 -25.73 42.80 3.58
N LYS A 8 -25.64 43.10 2.27
CA LYS A 8 -26.26 42.29 1.20
C LYS A 8 -25.72 40.86 1.17
N SER A 9 -24.41 40.69 1.36
CA SER A 9 -23.76 39.37 1.42
C SER A 9 -24.24 38.54 2.61
N ILE A 10 -24.39 39.16 3.79
CA ILE A 10 -24.91 38.49 5.00
C ILE A 10 -26.37 38.06 4.82
N TYR A 11 -27.22 38.93 4.25
CA TYR A 11 -28.63 38.56 4.01
C TYR A 11 -28.75 37.40 3.03
N SER A 12 -27.95 37.38 1.97
CA SER A 12 -27.96 36.28 0.99
C SER A 12 -27.44 34.98 1.60
N ALA A 13 -26.40 35.03 2.44
CA ALA A 13 -25.90 33.88 3.19
C ALA A 13 -26.96 33.33 4.17
N LEU A 14 -27.63 34.19 4.93
CA LEU A 14 -28.68 33.77 5.87
C LEU A 14 -29.88 33.13 5.17
N VAL A 15 -30.28 33.66 4.00
CA VAL A 15 -31.35 33.04 3.20
C VAL A 15 -30.89 31.68 2.65
N PHE A 16 -29.68 31.59 2.11
CA PHE A 16 -29.14 30.33 1.57
C PHE A 16 -28.96 29.26 2.63
N PHE A 17 -28.31 29.57 3.76
CA PHE A 17 -28.11 28.62 4.85
C PHE A 17 -29.41 28.34 5.60
N GLY A 18 -30.32 29.31 5.68
CA GLY A 18 -31.65 29.13 6.26
C GLY A 18 -32.53 28.18 5.44
N THR A 19 -32.58 28.34 4.11
CA THR A 19 -33.30 27.41 3.24
C THR A 19 -32.66 26.04 3.23
N LEU A 20 -31.32 25.95 3.22
CA LEU A 20 -30.60 24.68 3.32
C LEU A 20 -30.86 23.96 4.65
N ALA A 21 -30.92 24.68 5.78
CA ALA A 21 -31.26 24.11 7.09
C ALA A 21 -32.72 23.62 7.15
N ILE A 22 -33.67 24.39 6.61
CA ILE A 22 -35.08 23.97 6.55
C ILE A 22 -35.24 22.75 5.64
N LEU A 23 -34.57 22.75 4.49
CA LEU A 23 -34.59 21.64 3.54
C LEU A 23 -33.89 20.39 4.10
N SER A 24 -32.82 20.52 4.88
CA SER A 24 -32.09 19.36 5.43
C SER A 24 -32.74 18.80 6.69
N VAL A 25 -33.06 19.65 7.67
CA VAL A 25 -33.65 19.23 8.96
C VAL A 25 -35.13 18.89 8.80
N GLY A 26 -35.87 19.68 8.02
CA GLY A 26 -37.29 19.44 7.76
C GLY A 26 -37.54 18.17 6.94
N TYR A 27 -36.66 17.86 5.99
CA TYR A 27 -36.76 16.62 5.20
C TYR A 27 -36.44 15.38 6.04
N ALA A 28 -35.41 15.43 6.89
CA ALA A 28 -35.09 14.32 7.80
C ALA A 28 -36.23 14.01 8.79
N ALA A 29 -36.89 15.05 9.33
CA ALA A 29 -38.02 14.88 10.24
C ALA A 29 -39.28 14.29 9.56
N PHE A 30 -39.52 14.62 8.29
CA PHE A 30 -40.67 14.11 7.53
C PHE A 30 -40.55 12.61 7.19
N LEU A 31 -39.32 12.13 6.97
CA LEU A 31 -39.03 10.74 6.60
C LEU A 31 -39.04 9.76 7.77
N THR A 32 -38.94 10.27 8.99
CA THR A 32 -38.88 9.43 10.19
C THR A 32 -40.26 8.80 10.45
N ILE A 33 -40.33 7.47 10.38
CA ILE A 33 -41.49 6.71 10.85
C ILE A 33 -41.31 6.51 12.34
N ASN A 34 -42.17 7.14 13.14
CA ASN A 34 -42.17 6.92 14.59
C ASN A 34 -43.01 5.68 14.91
N SER A 35 -42.58 4.88 15.89
CA SER A 35 -43.33 3.70 16.32
C SER A 35 -44.73 4.03 16.85
N SER A 36 -44.97 5.29 17.25
CA SER A 36 -46.27 5.81 17.67
C SER A 36 -47.27 6.08 16.53
N GLU A 37 -46.81 6.14 15.27
CA GLU A 37 -47.67 6.33 14.09
C GLU A 37 -48.21 5.00 13.55
N TYR A 38 -47.68 3.88 14.03
CA TYR A 38 -48.10 2.53 13.68
C TYR A 38 -48.95 1.94 14.81
N ILE A 39 -50.22 1.68 14.53
CA ILE A 39 -51.11 0.93 15.42
C ILE A 39 -51.43 -0.38 14.71
N SER A 40 -51.13 -1.51 15.37
CA SER A 40 -51.39 -2.84 14.81
C SER A 40 -52.88 -2.99 14.45
N GLY A 41 -53.17 -3.39 13.21
CA GLY A 41 -54.54 -3.55 12.71
C GLY A 41 -55.21 -2.27 12.19
N ALA A 42 -54.60 -1.09 12.34
CA ALA A 42 -55.12 0.14 11.71
C ALA A 42 -54.88 0.13 10.19
N PRO A 43 -55.78 0.72 9.39
CA PRO A 43 -55.57 0.86 7.95
C PRO A 43 -54.36 1.74 7.65
N LEU A 44 -53.60 1.38 6.63
CA LEU A 44 -52.44 2.15 6.20
C LEU A 44 -52.91 3.52 5.67
N THR A 45 -52.44 4.61 6.28
CA THR A 45 -52.76 5.96 5.78
C THR A 45 -51.87 6.32 4.60
N GLY A 46 -52.35 7.17 3.69
CA GLY A 46 -51.55 7.66 2.55
C GLY A 46 -50.27 8.37 3.00
N THR A 47 -50.31 9.04 4.17
CA THR A 47 -49.13 9.67 4.79
C THR A 47 -48.10 8.63 5.21
N LEU A 48 -48.53 7.55 5.88
CA LEU A 48 -47.64 6.47 6.30
C LEU A 48 -47.04 5.74 5.08
N PHE A 49 -47.85 5.49 4.05
CA PHE A 49 -47.38 4.91 2.79
C PHE A 49 -46.35 5.82 2.08
N GLY A 50 -46.59 7.13 2.04
CA GLY A 50 -45.65 8.10 1.48
C GLY A 50 -44.29 8.07 2.18
N LYS A 51 -44.27 8.00 3.52
CA LYS A 51 -43.02 7.86 4.29
C LYS A 51 -42.28 6.56 3.96
N VAL A 52 -42.99 5.45 3.81
CA VAL A 52 -42.40 4.16 3.41
C VAL A 52 -41.73 4.28 2.03
N VAL A 53 -42.43 4.84 1.04
CA VAL A 53 -41.89 5.04 -0.31
C VAL A 53 -40.64 5.92 -0.30
N SER A 54 -40.65 7.00 0.50
CA SER A 54 -39.49 7.88 0.59
C SER A 54 -38.29 7.21 1.27
N ASN A 55 -38.50 6.42 2.32
CA ASN A 55 -37.43 5.66 2.98
C ASN A 55 -36.84 4.57 2.07
N LEU A 56 -37.69 3.90 1.28
CA LEU A 56 -37.22 2.96 0.25
C LEU A 56 -36.39 3.67 -0.83
N THR A 57 -36.79 4.88 -1.22
CA THR A 57 -36.05 5.70 -2.18
C THR A 57 -34.69 6.11 -1.62
N ASP A 58 -34.62 6.56 -0.36
CA ASP A 58 -33.36 6.88 0.33
C ASP A 58 -32.42 5.66 0.39
N LEU A 59 -32.95 4.50 0.81
CA LEU A 59 -32.17 3.25 0.83
C LEU A 59 -31.64 2.89 -0.55
N ASN A 60 -32.45 3.03 -1.60
CA ASN A 60 -32.03 2.76 -2.98
C ASN A 60 -30.91 3.71 -3.44
N THR A 61 -31.00 5.00 -3.08
CA THR A 61 -29.94 5.99 -3.34
C THR A 61 -28.66 5.65 -2.58
N ARG A 62 -28.76 5.28 -1.31
CA ARG A 62 -27.60 4.89 -0.49
C ARG A 62 -26.93 3.62 -1.02
N LEU A 63 -27.72 2.62 -1.42
CA LEU A 63 -27.22 1.40 -2.04
C LEU A 63 -26.53 1.68 -3.36
N SER A 64 -27.15 2.47 -4.23
CA SER A 64 -26.57 2.88 -5.51
C SER A 64 -25.23 3.60 -5.30
N ASN A 65 -25.13 4.48 -4.30
CA ASN A 65 -23.88 5.15 -3.93
C ASN A 65 -22.82 4.18 -3.38
N ALA A 66 -23.23 3.18 -2.60
CA ALA A 66 -22.33 2.17 -2.06
C ALA A 66 -21.77 1.25 -3.16
N GLU A 67 -22.61 0.85 -4.11
CA GLU A 67 -22.24 -0.03 -5.23
C GLU A 67 -21.34 0.68 -6.26
N THR A 68 -21.61 1.95 -6.57
CA THR A 68 -20.89 2.68 -7.62
C THR A 68 -19.58 3.31 -7.17
N ASN A 69 -19.45 3.71 -5.91
CA ASN A 69 -18.25 4.38 -5.38
C ASN A 69 -17.38 3.46 -4.50
N GLY A 70 -17.59 2.14 -4.55
CA GLY A 70 -16.92 1.20 -3.65
C GLY A 70 -17.13 1.56 -2.17
N GLY A 71 -18.32 2.08 -1.84
CA GLY A 71 -18.63 3.00 -0.73
C GLY A 71 -18.47 2.49 0.72
N ILE A 72 -17.56 1.54 0.94
CA ILE A 72 -17.00 1.16 2.24
C ILE A 72 -15.47 1.30 2.24
N VAL A 73 -14.83 1.32 1.06
CA VAL A 73 -13.38 1.39 0.90
C VAL A 73 -12.96 2.82 0.56
N PRO A 74 -12.10 3.46 1.37
CA PRO A 74 -11.65 4.83 1.11
C PRO A 74 -10.88 4.96 -0.21
N THR A 75 -11.00 6.12 -0.85
CA THR A 75 -10.18 6.49 -2.01
C THR A 75 -8.70 6.36 -1.67
N GLY A 76 -7.93 5.79 -2.60
CA GLY A 76 -6.49 5.54 -2.43
C GLY A 76 -6.15 4.17 -1.84
N ALA A 77 -7.14 3.37 -1.45
CA ALA A 77 -6.91 1.97 -1.10
C ALA A 77 -6.35 1.19 -2.29
N ILE A 78 -5.41 0.29 -2.02
CA ILE A 78 -4.82 -0.63 -3.00
C ILE A 78 -5.26 -2.05 -2.61
N MET A 79 -5.80 -2.80 -3.57
CA MET A 79 -6.22 -4.19 -3.38
C MET A 79 -5.75 -5.05 -4.54
N ALA A 80 -5.47 -6.32 -4.25
CA ALA A 80 -5.17 -7.32 -5.28
C ALA A 80 -6.47 -7.91 -5.82
N PHE A 81 -6.55 -8.08 -7.14
CA PHE A 81 -7.69 -8.68 -7.82
C PHE A 81 -7.22 -9.90 -8.61
N ASN A 82 -7.98 -10.98 -8.57
CA ASN A 82 -7.79 -12.12 -9.47
C ASN A 82 -8.55 -11.89 -10.79
N LEU A 83 -8.23 -10.78 -11.47
CA LEU A 83 -8.84 -10.33 -12.72
C LEU A 83 -7.75 -9.80 -13.66
N THR A 84 -8.01 -9.81 -14.98
CA THR A 84 -7.06 -9.29 -15.99
C THR A 84 -7.17 -7.79 -16.22
N THR A 85 -8.26 -7.17 -15.77
CA THR A 85 -8.50 -5.73 -15.80
C THR A 85 -9.07 -5.27 -14.46
N CYS A 86 -8.84 -4.00 -14.10
CA CYS A 86 -9.42 -3.44 -12.88
C CYS A 86 -10.96 -3.39 -13.02
N PRO A 87 -11.72 -3.75 -11.97
CA PRO A 87 -13.17 -3.59 -11.96
C PRO A 87 -13.59 -2.13 -12.21
N THR A 88 -14.84 -1.93 -12.64
CA THR A 88 -15.43 -0.58 -12.72
C THR A 88 -15.27 0.17 -11.40
N GLY A 89 -14.82 1.43 -11.47
CA GLY A 89 -14.53 2.26 -10.29
C GLY A 89 -13.12 2.09 -9.73
N TRP A 90 -12.32 1.15 -10.23
CA TRP A 90 -10.93 0.93 -9.84
C TRP A 90 -9.96 1.25 -10.97
N THR A 91 -8.79 1.76 -10.61
CA THR A 91 -7.68 2.01 -11.52
C THR A 91 -6.46 1.21 -11.09
N GLU A 92 -5.65 0.80 -12.07
CA GLU A 92 -4.47 -0.02 -11.79
C GLU A 92 -3.39 0.80 -11.07
N TYR A 93 -2.88 0.27 -9.96
CA TYR A 93 -1.71 0.81 -9.30
C TYR A 93 -0.42 0.34 -9.99
N THR A 94 -0.05 1.03 -11.06
CA THR A 94 1.04 0.63 -11.98
C THR A 94 2.41 0.51 -11.32
N GLN A 95 2.67 1.23 -10.23
CA GLN A 95 3.93 1.16 -9.50
C GLN A 95 4.19 -0.23 -8.89
N ALA A 96 3.14 -0.98 -8.55
CA ALA A 96 3.25 -2.32 -7.98
C ALA A 96 3.48 -3.44 -9.01
N ARG A 97 3.46 -3.15 -10.31
CA ARG A 97 3.69 -4.17 -11.36
C ARG A 97 5.03 -4.89 -11.14
N GLY A 98 4.96 -6.19 -10.84
CA GLY A 98 6.13 -7.05 -10.61
C GLY A 98 6.97 -6.68 -9.38
N ARG A 99 6.42 -5.88 -8.46
CA ARG A 99 7.12 -5.44 -7.24
C ARG A 99 6.39 -5.91 -6.00
N PHE A 100 7.16 -6.17 -4.94
CA PHE A 100 6.61 -6.38 -3.61
C PHE A 100 6.12 -5.06 -3.02
N LEU A 101 5.11 -5.13 -2.16
CA LEU A 101 4.70 -4.00 -1.35
C LEU A 101 5.56 -3.96 -0.09
N ARG A 102 6.16 -2.79 0.19
CA ARG A 102 6.91 -2.53 1.42
C ARG A 102 6.20 -1.42 2.19
N GLY A 103 6.11 -1.58 3.51
CA GLY A 103 5.48 -0.59 4.38
C GLY A 103 6.37 0.62 4.60
N LEU A 104 5.77 1.82 4.60
CA LEU A 104 6.45 3.07 4.89
C LEU A 104 7.09 3.03 6.28
N ASP A 105 8.42 3.08 6.32
CA ASP A 105 9.20 2.95 7.54
C ASP A 105 8.84 4.00 8.60
N SER A 106 8.59 5.25 8.18
CA SER A 106 8.15 6.35 9.06
C SER A 106 9.04 6.56 10.29
N GLY A 107 10.34 6.23 10.17
CA GLY A 107 11.32 6.35 11.25
C GLY A 107 11.40 5.15 12.18
N ALA A 108 10.77 4.02 11.84
CA ALA A 108 10.90 2.77 12.58
C ALA A 108 12.31 2.15 12.47
N GLY A 109 13.08 2.50 11.44
CA GLY A 109 14.47 2.04 11.25
C GLY A 109 14.59 0.62 10.68
N ASN A 110 13.51 0.06 10.13
CA ASN A 110 13.49 -1.27 9.50
C ASN A 110 13.84 -1.22 8.01
N ASP A 111 13.66 -0.08 7.33
CA ASP A 111 14.16 0.18 5.97
C ASP A 111 15.44 1.04 6.05
N PRO A 112 16.63 0.42 6.09
CA PRO A 112 17.90 1.16 6.21
C PRO A 112 18.20 2.05 4.99
N ASP A 113 17.59 1.75 3.85
CA ASP A 113 17.81 2.45 2.59
C ASP A 113 16.62 3.35 2.21
N CYS A 114 15.73 3.65 3.17
CA CYS A 114 14.51 4.39 2.89
C CYS A 114 14.78 5.76 2.23
N ALA A 115 15.82 6.46 2.67
CA ALA A 115 16.19 7.77 2.15
C ALA A 115 16.76 7.73 0.73
N THR A 116 17.35 6.60 0.30
CA THR A 116 18.05 6.45 -0.98
C THR A 116 17.18 5.82 -2.06
N ARG A 117 15.92 5.47 -1.75
CA ARG A 117 14.92 5.00 -2.72
C ARG A 117 14.69 6.01 -3.84
N THR A 118 14.26 5.52 -5.01
CA THR A 118 13.80 6.39 -6.09
C THR A 118 12.49 7.07 -5.68
N GLY A 119 12.56 8.37 -5.38
CA GLY A 119 11.46 9.15 -4.79
C GLY A 119 11.57 9.37 -3.27
N GLY A 120 12.67 8.90 -2.66
CA GLY A 120 12.95 9.06 -1.22
C GLY A 120 12.06 8.21 -0.32
N CYS A 121 12.08 8.51 0.99
CA CYS A 121 11.34 7.77 2.01
C CYS A 121 9.86 8.18 2.06
N THR A 122 9.15 7.97 0.95
CA THR A 122 7.75 8.37 0.77
C THR A 122 6.93 7.29 0.07
N VAL A 123 5.59 7.35 0.21
CA VAL A 123 4.66 6.43 -0.48
C VAL A 123 4.81 6.56 -1.99
N GLY A 124 4.82 5.42 -2.70
CA GLY A 124 4.99 5.35 -4.16
C GLY A 124 6.44 5.29 -4.63
N SER A 125 7.41 5.51 -3.73
CA SER A 125 8.83 5.34 -4.03
C SER A 125 9.17 3.89 -4.35
N THR A 126 10.07 3.69 -5.31
CA THR A 126 10.46 2.35 -5.77
C THR A 126 11.91 2.06 -5.45
N GLN A 127 12.24 0.78 -5.37
CA GLN A 127 13.57 0.31 -5.03
C GLN A 127 13.88 -0.98 -5.79
N GLY A 128 15.13 -1.11 -6.24
CA GLY A 128 15.66 -2.34 -6.83
C GLY A 128 15.85 -3.44 -5.80
N ASP A 129 16.06 -4.67 -6.28
CA ASP A 129 16.51 -5.78 -5.44
C ASP A 129 17.97 -5.57 -4.99
N GLU A 130 18.31 -6.15 -3.84
CA GLU A 130 19.66 -6.14 -3.29
C GLU A 130 19.85 -7.35 -2.36
N LEU A 131 21.10 -7.79 -2.21
CA LEU A 131 21.52 -8.75 -1.19
C LEU A 131 22.27 -8.01 -0.10
N LYS A 132 22.10 -8.42 1.17
CA LYS A 132 22.91 -7.87 2.26
C LYS A 132 24.37 -8.23 2.06
N SER A 133 25.24 -7.26 2.27
CA SER A 133 26.68 -7.39 2.06
C SER A 133 27.26 -8.53 2.88
N HIS A 134 27.92 -9.47 2.22
CA HIS A 134 28.63 -10.58 2.87
C HIS A 134 29.85 -11.01 2.06
N THR A 135 30.79 -11.69 2.73
CA THR A 135 31.99 -12.29 2.14
C THR A 135 31.93 -13.81 2.25
N HIS A 136 32.67 -14.48 1.37
CA HIS A 136 32.98 -15.90 1.52
C HIS A 136 34.47 -16.07 1.81
N THR A 137 34.82 -17.09 2.58
CA THR A 137 36.20 -17.51 2.79
C THR A 137 36.52 -18.67 1.85
N LEU A 138 37.70 -18.60 1.23
CA LEU A 138 38.24 -19.74 0.52
C LEU A 138 38.84 -20.70 1.56
N SER A 139 38.29 -21.91 1.64
CA SER A 139 38.92 -23.01 2.37
C SER A 139 39.86 -23.72 1.42
N GLU A 140 41.12 -23.84 1.81
CA GLU A 140 42.08 -24.64 1.08
C GLU A 140 41.65 -26.11 1.16
N VAL A 141 41.35 -26.71 0.01
CA VAL A 141 41.20 -28.16 -0.10
C VAL A 141 42.58 -28.70 -0.43
N TRP A 142 43.24 -29.27 0.57
CA TRP A 142 44.48 -30.00 0.34
C TRP A 142 44.13 -31.38 -0.25
N ASP A 143 44.25 -31.53 -1.57
CA ASP A 143 44.10 -32.83 -2.22
C ASP A 143 45.46 -33.54 -2.35
N ASN A 144 45.69 -34.53 -1.50
CA ASN A 144 46.88 -35.39 -1.53
C ASN A 144 46.78 -36.50 -2.61
N SER A 145 45.67 -36.62 -3.34
CA SER A 145 45.44 -37.69 -4.32
C SER A 145 46.10 -37.48 -5.68
N LEU A 146 46.59 -36.25 -5.95
CA LEU A 146 47.46 -35.95 -7.11
C LEU A 146 48.94 -36.30 -6.87
N GLN A 147 49.25 -37.13 -5.87
CA GLN A 147 50.51 -37.87 -5.83
C GLN A 147 50.54 -38.91 -6.96
N THR A 148 50.93 -38.51 -8.16
CA THR A 148 51.47 -39.51 -9.09
C THR A 148 52.85 -39.89 -8.57
N SER A 149 53.04 -41.18 -8.28
CA SER A 149 54.29 -41.76 -7.80
C SER A 149 55.46 -41.65 -8.81
N ASP A 150 55.23 -41.06 -9.98
CA ASP A 150 56.20 -40.88 -11.07
C ASP A 150 56.66 -39.43 -11.30
N SER A 151 56.31 -38.47 -10.42
CA SER A 151 56.80 -37.09 -10.55
C SER A 151 58.25 -36.94 -10.03
N PRO A 152 59.24 -36.53 -10.85
CA PRO A 152 60.63 -36.35 -10.42
C PRO A 152 60.84 -35.09 -9.55
N TYR A 153 59.80 -34.29 -9.32
CA TYR A 153 59.87 -33.04 -8.58
C TYR A 153 59.40 -33.21 -7.13
N PRO A 154 60.04 -32.54 -6.14
CA PRO A 154 59.65 -32.63 -4.74
C PRO A 154 58.18 -32.19 -4.55
N PRO A 155 57.51 -32.66 -3.49
CA PRO A 155 56.07 -32.49 -3.30
C PRO A 155 55.75 -31.04 -2.95
N THR A 156 55.65 -30.18 -3.96
CA THR A 156 55.01 -28.88 -3.83
C THR A 156 53.54 -29.10 -4.15
N GLY A 157 52.72 -29.22 -3.11
CA GLY A 157 51.27 -29.29 -3.25
C GLY A 157 50.80 -28.19 -4.20
N TYR A 158 50.11 -28.60 -5.27
CA TYR A 158 49.61 -27.65 -6.24
C TYR A 158 48.30 -27.07 -5.70
N PRO A 159 48.20 -25.76 -5.42
CA PRO A 159 46.95 -25.17 -4.98
C PRO A 159 45.92 -25.30 -6.11
N ILE A 160 44.74 -25.83 -5.79
CA ILE A 160 43.63 -26.06 -6.75
C ILE A 160 43.09 -24.73 -7.34
N ALA A 161 43.50 -23.58 -6.79
CA ALA A 161 43.35 -22.27 -7.38
C ALA A 161 44.67 -21.47 -7.28
N SER A 162 45.38 -21.35 -8.40
CA SER A 162 46.51 -20.42 -8.59
C SER A 162 46.13 -19.40 -9.66
N ASP A 163 46.36 -18.11 -9.42
CA ASP A 163 46.11 -17.02 -10.38
C ASP A 163 47.16 -16.93 -11.50
N GLY A 164 47.88 -18.03 -11.76
CA GLY A 164 49.02 -18.07 -12.67
C GLY A 164 50.33 -17.63 -12.01
N GLY A 165 50.31 -17.11 -10.78
CA GLY A 165 51.47 -16.98 -9.91
C GLY A 165 51.65 -18.23 -9.05
N ASN A 166 52.91 -18.63 -8.82
CA ASN A 166 53.26 -19.78 -7.98
C ASN A 166 52.99 -19.57 -6.47
N ALA A 167 52.09 -18.64 -6.12
CA ALA A 167 51.65 -18.35 -4.77
C ALA A 167 50.21 -18.88 -4.63
N GLY A 168 50.05 -20.02 -3.96
CA GLY A 168 48.73 -20.54 -3.65
C GLY A 168 47.92 -19.55 -2.83
N ILE A 169 46.60 -19.52 -3.07
CA ILE A 169 45.67 -18.80 -2.21
C ILE A 169 45.74 -19.44 -0.83
N SER A 170 46.22 -18.70 0.18
CA SER A 170 46.28 -19.19 1.55
C SER A 170 44.86 -19.44 2.09
N GLY A 171 44.60 -20.63 2.62
CA GLY A 171 43.33 -20.94 3.27
C GLY A 171 42.94 -19.89 4.32
N GLY A 172 41.67 -19.48 4.31
CA GLY A 172 41.16 -18.40 5.18
C GLY A 172 41.13 -17.01 4.53
N SER A 173 41.56 -16.87 3.27
CA SER A 173 41.42 -15.61 2.53
C SER A 173 39.94 -15.29 2.24
N ASN A 174 39.48 -14.11 2.65
CA ASN A 174 38.15 -13.59 2.29
C ASN A 174 38.16 -13.04 0.87
N ILE A 175 37.13 -13.34 0.07
CA ILE A 175 36.88 -12.60 -1.16
C ILE A 175 36.23 -11.24 -0.87
N VAL A 176 36.31 -10.33 -1.83
CA VAL A 176 35.67 -9.00 -1.75
C VAL A 176 34.17 -9.15 -1.46
N PRO A 177 33.60 -8.36 -0.53
CA PRO A 177 32.18 -8.44 -0.20
C PRO A 177 31.29 -8.12 -1.40
N THR A 178 30.13 -8.77 -1.45
CA THR A 178 29.08 -8.49 -2.43
C THR A 178 27.77 -8.17 -1.72
N GLY A 179 27.03 -7.17 -2.21
CA GLY A 179 25.77 -6.69 -1.64
C GLY A 179 25.87 -5.36 -0.90
N GLY A 180 24.75 -4.90 -0.33
CA GLY A 180 24.61 -3.62 0.38
C GLY A 180 23.98 -3.74 1.77
N ASN A 181 23.13 -2.80 2.16
CA ASN A 181 22.70 -2.65 3.55
C ASN A 181 21.64 -3.69 3.98
N GLU A 182 20.90 -4.27 3.03
CA GLU A 182 19.85 -5.24 3.31
C GLU A 182 19.66 -6.26 2.16
N THR A 183 18.99 -7.36 2.47
CA THR A 183 18.47 -8.29 1.46
C THR A 183 17.01 -7.95 1.19
N ARG A 184 16.67 -7.61 -0.05
CA ARG A 184 15.31 -7.20 -0.44
C ARG A 184 14.97 -7.60 -1.88
N PRO A 185 13.69 -7.91 -2.18
CA PRO A 185 13.22 -7.93 -3.55
C PRO A 185 12.95 -6.51 -4.07
N LYS A 186 12.75 -6.39 -5.39
CA LYS A 186 12.21 -5.16 -6.01
C LYS A 186 10.88 -4.80 -5.34
N ASN A 187 10.76 -3.57 -4.86
CA ASN A 187 9.60 -3.18 -4.05
C ASN A 187 9.13 -1.74 -4.30
N VAL A 188 7.88 -1.47 -3.95
CA VAL A 188 7.25 -0.15 -3.92
C VAL A 188 6.73 0.14 -2.51
N MET A 189 6.90 1.39 -2.08
CA MET A 189 6.52 1.82 -0.74
C MET A 189 5.02 2.16 -0.65
N VAL A 190 4.33 1.62 0.35
CA VAL A 190 2.92 1.90 0.65
C VAL A 190 2.71 2.16 2.14
N LEU A 191 1.68 2.92 2.49
CA LEU A 191 1.26 3.08 3.88
C LEU A 191 0.28 1.97 4.25
N TYR A 192 0.61 1.17 5.26
CA TYR A 192 -0.31 0.19 5.83
C TYR A 192 -1.09 0.82 6.98
N CYS A 193 -2.41 0.77 6.90
CA CYS A 193 -3.32 1.29 7.91
C CYS A 193 -4.18 0.15 8.47
N SER A 194 -4.43 0.15 9.78
CA SER A 194 -5.48 -0.67 10.40
C SER A 194 -6.72 0.18 10.65
N LYS A 195 -7.90 -0.42 10.47
CA LYS A 195 -9.16 0.19 10.90
C LYS A 195 -9.38 -0.16 12.37
N ASN A 196 -9.71 0.84 13.18
CA ASN A 196 -10.12 0.69 14.57
C ASN A 196 -11.63 0.91 14.70
#